data_AF-A0A093ETL7-F1
#
_entry.id   AF-A0A093ETL7-F1
#
_cell.length_a   1.000
_cell.length_b   1.000
_cell.length_c   1.000
_cell.angle_alpha   90.00
_cell.angle_beta   90.00
_cell.angle_gamma   90.00
#
_symmetry.space_group_name_H-M   'P 1'
#
loop_
_entity.id
_entity.type
_entity.pdbx_description
1 polymer ?
#
loop_
_entity_poly.entity_id
_entity_poly.type
_entity_poly.pdbx_seq_one_letter_code
_entity_poly.pdbx_strand_id
1 'polypeptide(L)'
;NLTLLRTHVTGPVEDNEKCYPPPSVQSCPHGLVTTNNVNKLLLVDYSGNRLIACGSASQGICQFLRLDDLFKLGEPHHRKEHYLSSVNESGTMSGVIIEVLNGQNKLFIGTPIDGKSEYFPTLSSRKLMANEENAEMFGFVYQDEFVSSQLKIPSDTLSKFPTFDIYYIYSFSSEQFVYYLTLQLDTQLTSPDSTGEQFFTSKIVRLCVDDPKFYSYVEFPIGCVQDGIEYRLIQDAYLTKPGKALAKYLGISEREDILFTIFSQGQKNRVKPPKESVLCLFTLKKIKDKIKERIQSCYRGEGKLSLPWLLNKELGC
;
A
#
# COMPACT_ATOMS: atom_id res chain seq x y z
N ASN A 1 -29.98 -9.41 -0.23
CA ASN A 1 -30.84 -8.20 -0.24
C ASN A 1 -30.27 -7.05 0.62
N LEU A 2 -28.98 -7.07 1.00
CA LEU A 2 -28.33 -6.00 1.80
C LEU A 2 -29.03 -5.71 3.15
N THR A 3 -29.77 -6.66 3.72
CA THR A 3 -30.31 -6.54 5.08
C THR A 3 -29.18 -6.56 6.09
N LEU A 4 -29.20 -5.62 7.04
CA LEU A 4 -28.23 -5.56 8.13
C LEU A 4 -28.27 -6.84 8.95
N LEU A 5 -27.16 -7.58 8.99
CA LEU A 5 -27.02 -8.78 9.81
C LEU A 5 -26.39 -8.48 11.16
N ARG A 6 -25.32 -7.67 11.17
CA ARG A 6 -24.53 -7.33 12.35
C ARG A 6 -23.92 -5.94 12.21
N THR A 7 -23.63 -5.32 13.35
CA THR A 7 -22.92 -4.05 13.45
C THR A 7 -21.84 -4.18 14.52
N HIS A 8 -20.62 -3.72 14.21
CA HIS A 8 -19.52 -3.63 15.16
C HIS A 8 -19.16 -2.15 15.34
N VAL A 9 -19.11 -1.68 16.59
CA VAL A 9 -18.76 -0.28 16.89
C VAL A 9 -17.25 -0.15 17.01
N THR A 10 -16.64 0.64 16.13
CA THR A 10 -15.18 0.87 16.10
C THR A 10 -14.76 2.26 16.59
N GLY A 11 -15.72 3.15 16.84
CA GLY A 11 -15.53 4.51 17.32
C GLY A 11 -16.86 5.24 17.58
N PRO A 12 -16.82 6.52 17.98
CA PRO A 12 -15.64 7.35 18.18
C PRO A 12 -14.81 6.92 19.41
N VAL A 13 -13.56 7.39 19.50
CA VAL A 13 -12.64 7.11 20.62
C VAL A 13 -11.99 8.40 21.11
N GLU A 14 -11.62 8.46 22.39
CA GLU A 14 -10.81 9.55 22.94
C GLU A 14 -9.34 9.34 22.53
N ASP A 15 -8.85 10.17 21.62
CA ASP A 15 -7.51 10.02 21.06
C ASP A 15 -6.94 11.38 20.61
N ASN A 16 -5.66 11.40 20.28
CA ASN A 16 -5.04 12.51 19.56
C ASN A 16 -3.93 11.97 18.67
N GLU A 17 -3.96 12.34 17.38
CA GLU A 17 -3.00 11.87 16.37
C GLU A 17 -1.52 12.15 16.73
N LYS A 18 -1.25 13.15 17.58
CA LYS A 18 0.10 13.50 18.06
C LYS A 18 0.62 12.55 19.15
N CYS A 19 -0.22 11.71 19.74
CA CYS A 19 0.16 10.79 20.81
C CYS A 19 0.85 9.55 20.25
N TYR A 20 2.15 9.40 20.54
CA TYR A 20 2.90 8.19 20.21
C TYR A 20 3.76 7.73 21.40
N PRO A 21 3.60 6.49 21.90
CA PRO A 21 2.52 5.53 21.62
C PRO A 21 1.10 6.06 21.95
N PRO A 22 0.02 5.37 21.56
CA PRO A 22 -1.35 5.76 21.89
C PRO A 22 -1.60 5.86 23.41
N PRO A 23 -2.64 6.61 23.84
CA PRO A 23 -2.99 6.81 25.25
C PRO A 23 -3.24 5.53 26.05
N SER A 24 -3.64 4.45 25.39
CA SER A 24 -3.84 3.13 26.02
C SER A 24 -2.54 2.48 26.50
N VAL A 25 -1.39 2.93 25.99
CA VAL A 25 -0.06 2.37 26.30
C VAL A 25 0.77 3.36 27.12
N GLN A 26 0.70 4.66 26.81
CA GLN A 26 1.47 5.68 27.50
C GLN A 26 0.67 6.97 27.65
N SER A 27 0.82 7.65 28.80
CA SER A 27 0.23 8.97 29.03
C SER A 27 0.69 9.98 27.99
N CYS A 28 -0.27 10.63 27.33
CA CYS A 28 0.00 11.61 26.29
C CYS A 28 -0.05 13.05 26.85
N PRO A 29 0.93 13.92 26.54
CA PRO A 29 0.92 15.32 26.97
C PRO A 29 -0.05 16.19 26.15
N HIS A 30 -0.54 15.70 25.02
CA HIS A 30 -1.50 16.41 24.17
C HIS A 30 -2.92 16.15 24.65
N GLY A 31 -3.78 17.18 24.61
CA GLY A 31 -5.19 17.04 24.99
C GLY A 31 -5.91 16.03 24.09
N LEU A 32 -6.59 15.07 24.70
CA LEU A 32 -7.39 14.08 24.00
C LEU A 32 -8.69 14.72 23.50
N VAL A 33 -9.16 14.25 22.34
CA VAL A 33 -10.42 14.69 21.75
C VAL A 33 -11.19 13.48 21.21
N THR A 34 -12.51 13.55 21.27
CA THR A 34 -13.39 12.56 20.64
C THR A 34 -13.14 12.54 19.13
N THR A 35 -12.54 11.44 18.65
CA THR A 35 -12.06 11.29 17.28
C THR A 35 -12.77 10.12 16.59
N ASN A 36 -13.17 10.31 15.35
CA ASN A 36 -13.74 9.23 14.52
C ASN A 36 -12.64 8.24 14.12
N ASN A 37 -12.92 6.95 14.26
CA ASN A 37 -12.03 5.89 13.80
C ASN A 37 -12.39 5.47 12.37
N VAL A 38 -11.66 5.99 11.38
CA VAL A 38 -11.91 5.70 9.96
C VAL A 38 -11.36 4.31 9.63
N ASN A 39 -12.18 3.45 9.03
CA ASN A 39 -11.69 2.18 8.49
C ASN A 39 -10.82 2.44 7.25
N LYS A 40 -9.56 2.02 7.31
CA LYS A 40 -8.56 2.25 6.25
C LYS A 40 -8.26 1.01 5.43
N LEU A 41 -8.46 -0.16 6.03
CA LEU A 41 -8.23 -1.44 5.40
C LEU A 41 -9.24 -2.45 5.92
N LEU A 42 -9.74 -3.27 5.01
CA LEU A 42 -10.66 -4.35 5.30
C LEU A 42 -10.26 -5.57 4.48
N LEU A 43 -9.78 -6.63 5.13
CA LEU A 43 -9.33 -7.86 4.48
C LEU A 43 -10.02 -9.07 5.08
N VAL A 44 -10.51 -9.97 4.23
CA VAL A 44 -11.06 -11.26 4.66
C VAL A 44 -9.93 -12.27 4.71
N ASP A 45 -9.62 -12.76 5.91
CA ASP A 45 -8.71 -13.89 6.14
C ASP A 45 -9.54 -15.18 6.19
N TYR A 46 -9.72 -15.79 5.02
CA TYR A 46 -10.51 -17.01 4.89
C TYR A 46 -9.90 -18.17 5.67
N SER A 47 -8.57 -18.30 5.66
CA SER A 47 -7.86 -19.35 6.41
C SER A 47 -8.07 -19.26 7.92
N GLY A 48 -8.12 -18.03 8.46
CA GLY A 48 -8.37 -17.76 9.88
C GLY A 48 -9.84 -17.62 10.26
N ASN A 49 -10.77 -17.75 9.31
CA ASN A 49 -12.21 -17.48 9.49
C ASN A 49 -12.49 -16.12 10.18
N ARG A 50 -11.73 -15.09 9.79
CA ARG A 50 -11.76 -13.78 10.43
C ARG A 50 -11.62 -12.63 9.43
N LEU A 51 -11.98 -11.44 9.88
CA LEU A 51 -11.87 -10.17 9.19
C LEU A 51 -10.79 -9.34 9.86
N ILE A 52 -9.86 -8.82 9.08
CA ILE A 52 -8.87 -7.84 9.53
C ILE A 52 -9.41 -6.45 9.19
N ALA A 53 -9.74 -5.66 10.20
CA ALA A 53 -10.25 -4.31 10.07
C ALA A 53 -9.28 -3.32 10.71
N CYS A 54 -8.57 -2.53 9.91
CA CYS A 54 -7.61 -1.55 10.42
C CYS A 54 -8.21 -0.14 10.43
N GLY A 55 -8.09 0.53 11.58
CA GLY A 55 -8.59 1.87 11.81
C GLY A 55 -7.53 2.96 11.58
N SER A 56 -7.92 4.22 11.69
CA SER A 56 -7.02 5.39 11.71
C SER A 56 -6.65 5.83 13.13
N ALA A 57 -7.56 5.66 14.09
CA ALA A 57 -7.33 6.03 15.47
C ALA A 57 -6.29 5.11 16.15
N SER A 58 -5.76 5.57 17.28
CA SER A 58 -4.72 4.88 18.07
C SER A 58 -3.49 4.54 17.22
N GLN A 59 -3.03 5.49 16.40
CA GLN A 59 -1.89 5.30 15.48
C GLN A 59 -2.11 4.17 14.44
N GLY A 60 -3.37 3.85 14.17
CA GLY A 60 -3.79 2.90 13.15
C GLY A 60 -3.64 1.44 13.54
N ILE A 61 -4.14 1.06 14.71
CA ILE A 61 -4.25 -0.35 15.12
C ILE A 61 -5.28 -1.11 14.26
N CYS A 62 -5.14 -2.43 14.23
CA CYS A 62 -6.10 -3.34 13.60
C CYS A 62 -6.86 -4.18 14.62
N GLN A 63 -8.10 -4.48 14.26
CA GLN A 63 -8.98 -5.40 14.95
C GLN A 63 -9.17 -6.66 14.11
N PHE A 64 -9.27 -7.80 14.79
CA PHE A 64 -9.71 -9.06 14.21
C PHE A 64 -11.15 -9.31 14.63
N LEU A 65 -12.05 -9.49 13.66
CA LEU A 65 -13.46 -9.78 13.89
C LEU A 65 -13.81 -11.15 13.31
N ARG A 66 -14.57 -11.98 14.01
CA ARG A 66 -15.03 -13.26 13.47
C ARG A 66 -16.01 -13.03 12.31
N LEU A 67 -15.91 -13.83 11.23
CA LEU A 67 -16.66 -13.58 10.00
C LEU A 67 -18.18 -13.74 10.13
N ASP A 68 -18.65 -14.59 11.02
CA ASP A 68 -20.06 -14.94 11.17
C ASP A 68 -20.86 -13.93 12.00
N ASP A 69 -20.23 -13.32 13.02
CA ASP A 69 -20.93 -12.46 13.96
C ASP A 69 -20.23 -11.16 14.35
N LEU A 70 -19.05 -10.89 13.77
CA LEU A 70 -18.22 -9.72 14.06
C LEU A 70 -17.76 -9.61 15.52
N PHE A 71 -17.68 -10.73 16.24
CA PHE A 71 -17.08 -10.76 17.57
C PHE A 71 -15.59 -10.39 17.50
N LYS A 72 -15.11 -9.48 18.37
CA LYS A 72 -13.71 -9.08 18.43
C LYS A 72 -12.86 -10.23 18.98
N LEU A 73 -12.07 -10.84 18.11
CA LEU A 73 -11.14 -11.92 18.43
C LEU A 73 -9.84 -11.39 19.03
N GLY A 74 -9.41 -10.20 18.63
CA GLY A 74 -8.22 -9.55 19.18
C GLY A 74 -7.97 -8.18 18.58
N GLU A 75 -7.17 -7.38 19.28
CA GLU A 75 -6.76 -6.02 18.89
C GLU A 75 -5.33 -5.76 19.40
N PRO A 76 -4.30 -6.28 18.70
CA PRO A 76 -2.92 -6.07 19.10
C PRO A 76 -2.58 -4.57 19.11
N HIS A 77 -2.05 -4.07 20.23
CA HIS A 77 -1.70 -2.65 20.36
C HIS A 77 -0.53 -2.37 21.32
N HIS A 78 0.18 -3.38 21.82
CA HIS A 78 1.27 -3.19 22.79
C HIS A 78 2.67 -2.99 22.20
N ARG A 79 2.88 -3.29 20.91
CA ARG A 79 4.19 -3.16 20.24
C ARG A 79 4.12 -2.14 19.12
N LYS A 80 5.27 -1.56 18.76
CA LYS A 80 5.36 -0.53 17.71
C LYS A 80 4.87 -1.06 16.36
N GLU A 81 5.12 -2.33 16.09
CA GLU A 81 4.71 -3.05 14.90
C GLU A 81 3.18 -3.25 14.79
N HIS A 82 2.44 -3.02 15.88
CA HIS A 82 0.97 -3.07 15.83
C HIS A 82 0.35 -1.77 15.30
N TYR A 83 1.11 -0.69 15.28
CA TYR A 83 0.68 0.60 14.76
C TYR A 83 1.01 0.68 13.26
N LEU A 84 -0.01 0.84 12.41
CA LEU A 84 0.21 0.85 10.96
C LEU A 84 0.51 2.23 10.41
N SER A 85 -0.27 3.24 10.81
CA SER A 85 -0.16 4.63 10.35
C SER A 85 -1.26 5.45 11.03
N SER A 86 -0.98 6.70 11.40
CA SER A 86 -2.01 7.60 11.96
C SER A 86 -2.89 8.27 10.91
N VAL A 87 -2.52 8.20 9.62
CA VAL A 87 -3.20 8.91 8.52
C VAL A 87 -4.70 8.67 8.60
N ASN A 88 -5.50 9.73 8.60
CA ASN A 88 -6.95 9.67 8.70
C ASN A 88 -7.65 9.86 7.35
N GLU A 89 -7.19 9.12 6.34
CA GLU A 89 -7.73 9.16 4.98
C GLU A 89 -8.05 7.73 4.52
N SER A 90 -9.30 7.50 4.09
CA SER A 90 -9.73 6.20 3.55
C SER A 90 -9.23 5.99 2.12
N GLY A 91 -9.05 4.74 1.70
CA GLY A 91 -8.69 4.41 0.31
C GLY A 91 -7.25 4.76 -0.08
N THR A 92 -6.39 5.05 0.90
CA THR A 92 -4.96 5.30 0.70
C THR A 92 -4.07 4.17 1.22
N MET A 93 -4.67 3.22 1.93
CA MET A 93 -4.02 2.00 2.44
C MET A 93 -4.61 0.79 1.71
N SER A 94 -3.76 -0.13 1.29
CA SER A 94 -4.18 -1.42 0.73
C SER A 94 -3.20 -2.51 1.14
N GLY A 95 -3.63 -3.77 1.06
CA GLY A 95 -2.83 -4.90 1.47
C GLY A 95 -3.34 -6.22 0.93
N VAL A 96 -2.50 -7.24 1.00
CA VAL A 96 -2.79 -8.59 0.51
C VAL A 96 -2.35 -9.60 1.56
N ILE A 97 -3.24 -10.55 1.86
CA ILE A 97 -2.92 -11.72 2.67
C ILE A 97 -2.36 -12.79 1.75
N ILE A 98 -1.18 -13.31 2.10
CA ILE A 98 -0.55 -14.42 1.41
C ILE A 98 -0.57 -15.63 2.34
N GLU A 99 -1.34 -16.63 1.95
CA GLU A 99 -1.39 -17.93 2.60
C GLU A 99 -0.17 -18.75 2.16
N VAL A 100 0.58 -19.27 3.12
CA VAL A 100 1.78 -20.06 2.85
C VAL A 100 1.53 -21.48 3.33
N LEU A 101 1.53 -22.45 2.40
CA LEU A 101 1.38 -23.87 2.75
C LEU A 101 2.49 -24.29 3.73
N ASN A 102 2.08 -24.83 4.88
CA ASN A 102 2.98 -25.26 5.97
C ASN A 102 3.93 -24.15 6.48
N GLY A 103 3.55 -22.89 6.31
CA GLY A 103 4.34 -21.74 6.75
C GLY A 103 3.49 -20.72 7.49
N GLN A 104 4.13 -19.61 7.86
CA GLN A 104 3.45 -18.49 8.48
C GLN A 104 2.78 -17.63 7.40
N ASN A 105 1.46 -17.42 7.52
CA ASN A 105 0.74 -16.47 6.68
C ASN A 105 1.34 -15.08 6.81
N LYS A 106 1.38 -14.35 5.70
CA LYS A 106 2.00 -13.02 5.61
C LYS A 106 0.94 -11.99 5.23
N LEU A 107 1.04 -10.80 5.81
CA LEU A 107 0.31 -9.62 5.37
C LEU A 107 1.30 -8.67 4.71
N PHE A 108 1.15 -8.45 3.41
CA PHE A 108 1.78 -7.30 2.76
C PHE A 108 0.85 -6.11 2.89
N ILE A 109 1.37 -4.97 3.33
CA ILE A 109 0.57 -3.76 3.54
C ILE A 109 1.34 -2.51 3.13
N GLY A 110 0.67 -1.67 2.36
CA GLY A 110 1.13 -0.35 1.96
C GLY A 110 0.23 0.74 2.54
N THR A 111 0.84 1.80 3.08
CA THR A 111 0.13 2.93 3.69
C THR A 111 0.91 4.24 3.56
N PRO A 112 0.21 5.38 3.46
CA PRO A 112 0.82 6.68 3.71
C PRO A 112 1.25 6.81 5.17
N ILE A 113 2.17 7.73 5.44
CA ILE A 113 2.81 7.89 6.76
C ILE A 113 2.71 9.29 7.37
N ASP A 114 2.19 10.29 6.64
CA ASP A 114 2.08 11.68 7.11
C ASP A 114 3.40 12.25 7.67
N GLY A 115 4.51 11.99 6.98
CA GLY A 115 5.85 12.43 7.40
C GLY A 115 6.44 11.70 8.63
N LYS A 116 5.73 10.74 9.25
CA LYS A 116 6.18 10.00 10.44
C LYS A 116 7.08 8.81 10.07
N SER A 117 8.15 9.06 9.31
CA SER A 117 9.03 8.01 8.74
C SER A 117 9.75 7.15 9.79
N GLU A 118 10.03 7.71 10.96
CA GLU A 118 10.64 6.96 12.05
C GLU A 118 9.66 5.94 12.65
N TYR A 119 8.36 6.24 12.63
CA TYR A 119 7.33 5.44 13.28
C TYR A 119 6.80 4.34 12.36
N PHE A 120 6.50 4.67 11.10
CA PHE A 120 5.80 3.77 10.20
C PHE A 120 6.61 3.50 8.92
N PRO A 121 6.74 2.23 8.49
CA PRO A 121 7.10 1.94 7.12
C PRO A 121 5.94 2.24 6.18
N THR A 122 6.26 2.68 4.97
CA THR A 122 5.25 2.93 3.93
C THR A 122 4.82 1.63 3.24
N LEU A 123 5.71 0.64 3.16
CA LEU A 123 5.41 -0.71 2.67
C LEU A 123 6.07 -1.75 3.57
N SER A 124 5.36 -2.82 3.93
CA SER A 124 5.91 -3.86 4.81
C SER A 124 5.31 -5.24 4.57
N SER A 125 6.06 -6.28 4.91
CA SER A 125 5.62 -7.67 4.98
C SER A 125 5.65 -8.10 6.44
N ARG A 126 4.49 -8.47 6.95
CA ARG A 126 4.24 -8.70 8.37
C ARG A 126 3.72 -10.11 8.61
N LYS A 127 4.03 -10.69 9.75
CA LYS A 127 3.53 -11.99 10.20
C LYS A 127 2.04 -11.88 10.55
N LEU A 128 1.26 -12.85 10.11
CA LEU A 128 -0.16 -12.96 10.43
C LEU A 128 -0.40 -14.22 11.27
N MET A 129 -0.33 -14.09 12.59
CA MET A 129 -0.36 -15.23 13.52
C MET A 129 -1.74 -15.90 13.59
N ALA A 130 -1.78 -17.19 13.95
CA ALA A 130 -3.05 -17.91 14.10
C ALA A 130 -3.88 -17.36 15.29
N ASN A 131 -3.24 -17.14 16.44
CA ASN A 131 -3.87 -16.50 17.60
C ASN A 131 -3.83 -14.97 17.45
N GLU A 132 -4.99 -14.32 17.49
CA GLU A 132 -5.19 -12.88 17.35
C GLU A 132 -4.56 -12.05 18.46
N GLU A 133 -4.34 -12.64 19.64
CA GLU A 133 -3.69 -11.99 20.79
C GLU A 133 -2.17 -12.20 20.82
N ASN A 134 -1.62 -12.96 19.87
CA ASN A 134 -0.19 -13.23 19.83
C ASN A 134 0.61 -11.92 19.68
N ALA A 135 1.58 -11.70 20.57
CA ALA A 135 2.40 -10.48 20.57
C ALA A 135 3.32 -10.34 19.34
N GLU A 136 3.52 -11.40 18.54
CA GLU A 136 4.21 -11.32 17.24
C GLU A 136 3.29 -10.95 16.08
N MET A 137 1.99 -10.77 16.32
CA MET A 137 1.06 -10.30 15.30
C MET A 137 1.55 -9.00 14.68
N PHE A 138 1.52 -8.92 13.36
CA PHE A 138 2.03 -7.78 12.58
C PHE A 138 3.53 -7.49 12.74
N GLY A 139 4.29 -8.30 13.46
CA GLY A 139 5.75 -8.22 13.47
C GLY A 139 6.32 -8.44 12.06
N PHE A 140 7.49 -7.89 11.75
CA PHE A 140 8.10 -8.09 10.43
C PHE A 140 8.41 -9.58 10.17
N VAL A 141 8.21 -10.03 8.93
CA VAL A 141 8.57 -11.40 8.51
C VAL A 141 10.06 -11.66 8.76
N TYR A 142 10.90 -10.65 8.54
CA TYR A 142 12.32 -10.69 8.82
C TYR A 142 12.79 -9.32 9.34
N GLN A 143 13.66 -9.33 10.35
CA GLN A 143 14.25 -8.14 10.93
C GLN A 143 15.64 -8.48 11.47
N ASP A 144 16.66 -7.82 10.93
CA ASP A 144 18.01 -7.74 11.50
C ASP A 144 18.42 -6.26 11.67
N GLU A 145 19.66 -6.02 12.11
CA GLU A 145 20.18 -4.67 12.39
C GLU A 145 20.26 -3.76 11.14
N PHE A 146 20.35 -4.33 9.93
CA PHE A 146 20.59 -3.61 8.68
C PHE A 146 19.43 -3.69 7.69
N VAL A 147 18.73 -4.82 7.67
CA VAL A 147 17.70 -5.18 6.69
C VAL A 147 16.48 -5.70 7.44
N SER A 148 15.32 -5.27 6.99
CA SER A 148 14.04 -5.70 7.51
C SER A 148 13.06 -5.85 6.36
N SER A 149 12.00 -6.64 6.53
CA SER A 149 10.95 -6.83 5.54
C SER A 149 9.99 -5.63 5.49
N GLN A 150 10.56 -4.43 5.31
CA GLN A 150 9.88 -3.14 5.25
C GLN A 150 10.65 -2.13 4.40
N LEU A 151 9.94 -1.11 3.94
CA LEU A 151 10.49 0.06 3.26
C LEU A 151 10.00 1.32 3.96
N LYS A 152 10.93 2.19 4.34
CA LYS A 152 10.66 3.48 4.99
C LYS A 152 10.98 4.63 4.04
N ILE A 153 10.22 5.73 4.15
CA ILE A 153 10.54 6.97 3.44
C ILE A 153 11.76 7.61 4.13
N PRO A 154 12.86 7.90 3.42
CA PRO A 154 14.02 8.56 4.02
C PRO A 154 13.67 9.94 4.60
N SER A 155 14.25 10.29 5.75
CA SER A 155 14.12 11.62 6.36
C SER A 155 14.63 12.73 5.44
N ASP A 156 15.67 12.47 4.64
CA ASP A 156 16.21 13.42 3.66
C ASP A 156 15.17 13.76 2.57
N THR A 157 14.40 12.76 2.12
CA THR A 157 13.31 12.97 1.16
C THR A 157 12.22 13.86 1.75
N LEU A 158 11.82 13.61 3.00
CA LEU A 158 10.82 14.44 3.68
C LEU A 158 11.34 15.84 4.02
N SER A 159 12.64 15.97 4.31
CA SER A 159 13.26 17.29 4.55
C SER A 159 13.26 18.14 3.28
N LYS A 160 13.48 17.51 2.13
CA LYS A 160 13.46 18.18 0.82
C LYS A 160 12.05 18.38 0.28
N PHE A 161 11.15 17.43 0.52
CA PHE A 161 9.76 17.44 0.07
C PHE A 161 8.83 17.14 1.26
N PRO A 162 8.49 18.14 2.09
CA PRO A 162 7.74 17.93 3.33
C PRO A 162 6.35 17.30 3.18
N THR A 163 5.80 17.35 1.98
CA THR A 163 4.48 16.80 1.62
C THR A 163 4.56 15.49 0.84
N PHE A 164 5.77 14.93 0.70
CA PHE A 164 5.95 13.63 0.03
C PHE A 164 5.31 12.52 0.86
N ASP A 165 4.42 11.77 0.23
CA ASP A 165 3.86 10.54 0.77
C ASP A 165 3.51 9.58 -0.37
N ILE A 166 3.25 8.32 -0.03
CA ILE A 166 2.89 7.27 -0.98
C ILE A 166 1.51 6.72 -0.63
N TYR A 167 0.58 6.87 -1.56
CA TYR A 167 -0.80 6.42 -1.40
C TYR A 167 -1.01 5.12 -2.18
N TYR A 168 -1.48 4.07 -1.51
CA TYR A 168 -1.60 2.72 -2.06
C TYR A 168 -3.04 2.42 -2.46
N ILE A 169 -3.39 2.77 -3.69
CA ILE A 169 -4.77 2.80 -4.19
C ILE A 169 -5.35 1.39 -4.37
N TYR A 170 -4.55 0.45 -4.90
CA TYR A 170 -4.99 -0.93 -5.11
C TYR A 170 -3.82 -1.89 -4.94
N SER A 171 -4.11 -3.10 -4.45
CA SER A 171 -3.12 -4.15 -4.31
C SER A 171 -3.70 -5.52 -4.65
N PHE A 172 -2.85 -6.42 -5.14
CA PHE A 172 -3.24 -7.77 -5.52
C PHE A 172 -2.04 -8.71 -5.53
N SER A 173 -2.30 -10.01 -5.33
CA SER A 173 -1.34 -11.07 -5.62
C SER A 173 -1.60 -11.67 -6.99
N SER A 174 -0.55 -11.97 -7.73
CA SER A 174 -0.63 -12.78 -8.96
C SER A 174 0.61 -13.65 -9.04
N GLU A 175 0.39 -14.96 -9.22
CA GLU A 175 1.45 -15.98 -9.19
C GLU A 175 2.25 -15.89 -7.87
N GLN A 176 3.55 -15.66 -7.95
CA GLN A 176 4.50 -15.58 -6.82
C GLN A 176 4.87 -14.14 -6.42
N PHE A 177 4.04 -13.16 -6.82
CA PHE A 177 4.32 -11.74 -6.63
C PHE A 177 3.13 -11.02 -5.99
N VAL A 178 3.45 -9.94 -5.28
CA VAL A 178 2.50 -8.95 -4.79
C VAL A 178 2.72 -7.65 -5.55
N TYR A 179 1.63 -7.03 -5.99
CA TYR A 179 1.63 -5.80 -6.74
C TYR A 179 0.85 -4.71 -5.99
N TYR A 180 1.29 -3.48 -6.17
CA TYR A 180 0.58 -2.29 -5.72
C TYR A 180 0.50 -1.27 -6.86
N LEU A 181 -0.65 -0.60 -6.97
CA LEU A 181 -0.76 0.64 -7.71
C LEU A 181 -0.69 1.79 -6.71
N THR A 182 0.34 2.60 -6.85
CA THR A 182 0.60 3.72 -5.95
C THR A 182 0.43 5.04 -6.67
N LEU A 183 0.14 6.07 -5.91
CA LEU A 183 0.23 7.45 -6.32
C LEU A 183 1.18 8.15 -5.36
N GLN A 184 2.18 8.84 -5.89
CA GLN A 184 3.18 9.54 -5.09
C GLN A 184 3.56 10.86 -5.75
N LEU A 185 4.12 11.78 -4.97
CA LEU A 185 4.66 13.02 -5.50
C LEU A 185 5.79 12.71 -6.48
N ASP A 186 5.78 13.37 -7.63
CA ASP A 186 6.86 13.32 -8.60
C ASP A 186 7.95 14.30 -8.17
N THR A 187 8.98 13.78 -7.51
CA THR A 187 10.10 14.57 -6.97
C THR A 187 11.00 15.19 -8.05
N GLN A 188 10.82 14.83 -9.32
CA GLN A 188 11.58 15.41 -10.43
C GLN A 188 10.81 16.56 -11.10
N LEU A 189 9.48 16.47 -11.15
CA LEU A 189 8.61 17.52 -11.70
C LEU A 189 8.16 18.54 -10.66
N THR A 190 8.10 18.15 -9.39
CA THR A 190 7.66 19.03 -8.29
C THR A 190 8.85 19.81 -7.73
N SER A 191 8.67 21.12 -7.54
CA SER A 191 9.66 21.94 -6.83
C SER A 191 9.73 21.55 -5.34
N PRO A 192 10.93 21.51 -4.74
CA PRO A 192 11.08 21.37 -3.28
C PRO A 192 10.38 22.48 -2.48
N ASP A 193 10.18 23.65 -3.09
CA ASP A 193 9.51 24.78 -2.44
C ASP A 193 8.02 24.47 -2.23
N SER A 194 7.58 24.51 -0.97
CA SER A 194 6.19 24.20 -0.56
C SER A 194 5.10 25.09 -1.18
N THR A 195 5.47 26.17 -1.86
CA THR A 195 4.57 27.08 -2.59
C THR A 195 4.38 26.70 -4.06
N GLY A 196 5.18 25.75 -4.57
CA GLY A 196 5.11 25.28 -5.95
C GLY A 196 3.93 24.35 -6.21
N GLU A 197 3.60 24.17 -7.49
CA GLU A 197 2.60 23.19 -7.90
C GLU A 197 3.11 21.76 -7.63
N GLN A 198 2.25 20.94 -7.01
CA GLN A 198 2.53 19.52 -6.76
C GLN A 198 2.10 18.67 -7.95
N PHE A 199 3.03 17.86 -8.45
CA PHE A 199 2.78 16.88 -9.48
C PHE A 199 2.85 15.48 -8.90
N PHE A 200 1.94 14.61 -9.31
CA PHE A 200 1.83 13.24 -8.85
C PHE A 200 2.01 12.29 -10.03
N THR A 201 2.64 11.15 -9.76
CA THR A 201 2.87 10.10 -10.74
C THR A 201 2.35 8.79 -10.18
N SER A 202 1.47 8.13 -10.95
CA SER A 202 1.04 6.76 -10.64
C SER A 202 2.14 5.77 -10.98
N LYS A 203 2.37 4.79 -10.10
CA LYS A 203 3.35 3.74 -10.31
C LYS A 203 2.75 2.36 -10.05
N ILE A 204 3.29 1.36 -10.71
CA ILE A 204 3.12 -0.05 -10.35
C ILE A 204 4.36 -0.51 -9.60
N VAL A 205 4.16 -1.01 -8.39
CA VAL A 205 5.18 -1.61 -7.53
C VAL A 205 5.01 -3.14 -7.54
N ARG A 206 6.11 -3.89 -7.49
CA ARG A 206 6.08 -5.35 -7.37
C ARG A 206 7.13 -5.84 -6.37
N LEU A 207 6.76 -6.85 -5.58
CA LEU A 207 7.62 -7.64 -4.70
C LEU A 207 7.41 -9.13 -4.95
N CYS A 208 8.45 -9.94 -4.73
CA CYS A 208 8.31 -11.40 -4.59
C CYS A 208 7.67 -11.74 -3.24
N VAL A 209 6.84 -12.77 -3.21
CA VAL A 209 6.25 -13.29 -1.96
C VAL A 209 7.32 -13.86 -1.01
N ASP A 210 8.32 -14.53 -1.56
CA ASP A 210 9.40 -15.18 -0.81
C ASP A 210 10.71 -14.39 -0.88
N ASP A 211 10.60 -13.10 -0.55
CA ASP A 211 11.73 -12.19 -0.41
C ASP A 211 11.68 -11.44 0.93
N PRO A 212 12.21 -12.04 2.01
CA PRO A 212 12.24 -11.40 3.32
C PRO A 212 13.11 -10.13 3.38
N LYS A 213 14.01 -9.92 2.40
CA LYS A 213 14.95 -8.79 2.39
C LYS A 213 14.51 -7.61 1.54
N PHE A 214 13.37 -7.73 0.84
CA PHE A 214 12.78 -6.68 0.01
C PHE A 214 13.64 -6.26 -1.20
N TYR A 215 14.65 -7.05 -1.59
CA TYR A 215 15.51 -6.76 -2.75
C TYR A 215 14.80 -6.92 -4.10
N SER A 216 13.66 -7.60 -4.13
CA SER A 216 12.82 -7.76 -5.32
C SER A 216 11.96 -6.52 -5.62
N TYR A 217 12.04 -5.46 -4.80
CA TYR A 217 11.31 -4.23 -5.01
C TYR A 217 11.64 -3.63 -6.37
N VAL A 218 10.60 -3.36 -7.15
CA VAL A 218 10.68 -2.58 -8.39
C VAL A 218 9.49 -1.64 -8.47
N GLU A 219 9.69 -0.47 -9.07
CA GLU A 219 8.61 0.49 -9.36
C GLU A 219 8.72 1.03 -10.78
N PHE A 220 7.57 1.18 -11.45
CA PHE A 220 7.49 1.72 -12.81
C PHE A 220 6.34 2.72 -12.90
N PRO A 221 6.52 3.89 -13.55
CA PRO A 221 5.40 4.76 -13.90
C PRO A 221 4.36 4.01 -14.73
N ILE A 222 3.09 4.24 -14.44
CA ILE A 222 1.96 3.64 -15.16
C ILE A 222 0.91 4.71 -15.48
N GLY A 223 0.22 4.53 -16.60
CA GLY A 223 -0.80 5.44 -17.09
C GLY A 223 -1.13 5.13 -18.54
N CYS A 224 -1.95 5.95 -19.15
CA CYS A 224 -2.35 5.80 -20.54
C CYS A 224 -2.52 7.16 -21.22
N VAL A 225 -2.54 7.13 -22.54
CA VAL A 225 -2.68 8.31 -23.39
C VAL A 225 -3.83 8.06 -24.35
N GLN A 226 -4.74 9.03 -24.46
CA GLN A 226 -5.83 9.02 -25.42
C GLN A 226 -5.83 10.36 -26.16
N ASP A 227 -5.75 10.31 -27.50
CA ASP A 227 -5.76 11.49 -28.37
C ASP A 227 -4.74 12.58 -27.98
N GLY A 228 -3.56 12.15 -27.52
CA GLY A 228 -2.47 13.04 -27.07
C GLY A 228 -2.62 13.58 -25.64
N ILE A 229 -3.72 13.24 -24.95
CA ILE A 229 -3.97 13.63 -23.55
C ILE A 229 -3.45 12.53 -22.62
N GLU A 230 -2.64 12.92 -21.63
CA GLU A 230 -2.11 11.99 -20.63
C GLU A 230 -3.04 11.80 -19.43
N TYR A 231 -3.16 10.54 -18.99
CA TYR A 231 -3.94 10.14 -17.82
C TYR A 231 -3.02 9.38 -16.86
N ARG A 232 -2.62 10.05 -15.77
CA ARG A 232 -1.55 9.60 -14.87
C ARG A 232 -1.95 9.56 -13.40
N LEU A 233 -3.21 9.83 -13.06
CA LEU A 233 -3.72 9.77 -11.69
C LEU A 233 -4.62 8.55 -11.49
N ILE A 234 -4.09 7.46 -10.97
CA ILE A 234 -4.85 6.23 -10.71
C ILE A 234 -5.97 6.52 -9.70
N GLN A 235 -7.18 6.06 -10.02
CA GLN A 235 -8.37 6.22 -9.19
C GLN A 235 -8.80 4.89 -8.57
N ASP A 236 -8.76 3.81 -9.37
CA ASP A 236 -9.05 2.45 -8.92
C ASP A 236 -8.51 1.43 -9.93
N ALA A 237 -8.45 0.17 -9.54
CA ALA A 237 -8.09 -0.93 -10.41
C ALA A 237 -8.72 -2.26 -9.98
N TYR A 238 -8.76 -3.20 -10.92
CA TYR A 238 -9.30 -4.52 -10.67
C TYR A 238 -8.57 -5.60 -11.47
N LEU A 239 -8.01 -6.57 -10.76
CA LEU A 239 -7.42 -7.77 -11.34
C LEU A 239 -8.52 -8.76 -11.72
N THR A 240 -8.47 -9.29 -12.94
CA THR A 240 -9.44 -10.29 -13.39
C THR A 240 -8.88 -11.20 -14.48
N LYS A 241 -9.67 -12.20 -14.88
CA LYS A 241 -9.42 -13.01 -16.07
C LYS A 241 -10.10 -12.37 -17.29
N PRO A 242 -9.50 -12.44 -18.48
CA PRO A 242 -10.06 -11.83 -19.69
C PRO A 242 -11.34 -12.52 -20.18
N GLY A 243 -11.52 -13.81 -19.88
CA GLY A 243 -12.53 -14.63 -20.53
C GLY A 243 -12.24 -14.83 -22.03
N LYS A 244 -13.03 -15.69 -22.67
CA LYS A 244 -12.75 -16.19 -24.03
C LYS A 244 -12.61 -15.10 -25.10
N ALA A 245 -13.54 -14.15 -25.14
CA ALA A 245 -13.59 -13.14 -26.21
C ALA A 245 -12.40 -12.17 -26.13
N LEU A 246 -12.17 -11.60 -24.94
CA LEU A 246 -11.08 -10.65 -24.74
C LEU A 246 -9.71 -11.32 -24.83
N ALA A 247 -9.57 -12.55 -24.32
CA ALA A 247 -8.34 -13.33 -24.46
C ALA A 247 -7.96 -13.53 -25.94
N LYS A 248 -8.94 -13.90 -26.78
CA LYS A 248 -8.75 -14.04 -28.23
C LYS A 248 -8.32 -12.72 -28.88
N TYR A 249 -8.95 -11.60 -28.52
CA TYR A 249 -8.62 -10.29 -29.10
C TYR A 249 -7.23 -9.81 -28.69
N LEU A 250 -6.82 -10.07 -27.44
CA LEU A 250 -5.51 -9.67 -26.91
C LEU A 250 -4.38 -10.65 -27.29
N GLY A 251 -4.71 -11.82 -27.83
CA GLY A 251 -3.73 -12.86 -28.14
C GLY A 251 -3.08 -13.48 -26.90
N ILE A 252 -3.85 -13.62 -25.81
CA ILE A 252 -3.39 -14.18 -24.52
C ILE A 252 -4.23 -15.39 -24.12
N SER A 253 -3.75 -16.17 -23.15
CA SER A 253 -4.53 -17.28 -22.58
C SER A 253 -5.70 -16.78 -21.73
N GLU A 254 -6.82 -17.52 -21.71
CA GLU A 254 -7.96 -17.25 -20.81
C GLU A 254 -7.58 -17.33 -19.33
N ARG A 255 -6.47 -18.00 -19.01
CA ARG A 255 -5.94 -18.14 -17.65
C ARG A 255 -4.99 -17.01 -17.26
N GLU A 256 -4.53 -16.19 -18.21
CA GLU A 256 -3.68 -15.04 -17.88
C GLU A 256 -4.47 -13.99 -17.12
N ASP A 257 -3.78 -13.28 -16.22
CA ASP A 257 -4.35 -12.15 -15.51
C ASP A 257 -4.26 -10.87 -16.35
N ILE A 258 -5.32 -10.08 -16.27
CA ILE A 258 -5.41 -8.73 -16.81
C ILE A 258 -5.80 -7.75 -15.72
N LEU A 259 -5.36 -6.50 -15.86
CA LEU A 259 -5.59 -5.43 -14.90
C LEU A 259 -6.35 -4.30 -15.60
N PHE A 260 -7.59 -4.08 -15.18
CA PHE A 260 -8.34 -2.88 -15.52
C PHE A 260 -7.98 -1.78 -14.53
N THR A 261 -7.89 -0.55 -15.01
CA THR A 261 -7.49 0.62 -14.21
C THR A 261 -8.26 1.85 -14.66
N ILE A 262 -8.63 2.73 -13.74
CA ILE A 262 -9.20 4.05 -14.05
C ILE A 262 -8.15 5.12 -13.76
N PHE A 263 -7.87 6.00 -14.72
CA PHE A 263 -7.01 7.17 -14.51
C PHE A 263 -7.75 8.46 -14.79
N SER A 264 -7.53 9.47 -13.94
CA SER A 264 -7.90 10.85 -14.23
C SER A 264 -6.80 11.56 -15.04
N GLN A 265 -7.23 12.59 -15.78
CA GLN A 265 -6.38 13.39 -16.64
C GLN A 265 -5.27 14.11 -15.86
N GLY A 266 -4.10 14.23 -16.48
CA GLY A 266 -2.97 15.02 -15.98
C GLY A 266 -2.28 14.39 -14.77
N GLN A 267 -1.62 15.25 -13.99
CA GLN A 267 -0.75 14.88 -12.85
C GLN A 267 -0.95 15.79 -11.63
N LYS A 268 -1.98 16.63 -11.60
CA LYS A 268 -2.21 17.62 -10.54
C LYS A 268 -3.44 17.28 -9.69
N ASN A 269 -3.55 17.87 -8.51
CA ASN A 269 -4.76 17.84 -7.67
C ASN A 269 -5.23 16.42 -7.29
N ARG A 270 -4.35 15.58 -6.71
CA ARG A 270 -4.73 14.24 -6.18
C ARG A 270 -6.05 14.24 -5.41
N VAL A 271 -6.21 15.17 -4.45
CA VAL A 271 -7.34 15.19 -3.51
C VAL A 271 -8.67 15.43 -4.23
N LYS A 272 -8.65 16.17 -5.34
CA LYS A 272 -9.83 16.47 -6.15
C LYS A 272 -9.44 16.39 -7.63
N PRO A 273 -9.33 15.17 -8.17
CA PRO A 273 -8.85 14.96 -9.52
C PRO A 273 -9.84 15.52 -10.55
N PRO A 274 -9.38 15.79 -11.78
CA PRO A 274 -10.26 16.21 -12.87
C PRO A 274 -11.39 15.20 -13.14
N LYS A 275 -12.54 15.71 -13.61
CA LYS A 275 -13.68 14.87 -14.00
C LYS A 275 -13.37 13.98 -15.21
N GLU A 276 -12.46 14.41 -16.07
CA GLU A 276 -12.04 13.66 -17.25
C GLU A 276 -11.21 12.45 -16.82
N SER A 277 -11.70 11.25 -17.18
CA SER A 277 -11.11 9.98 -16.78
C SER A 277 -11.25 8.92 -17.87
N VAL A 278 -10.33 7.96 -17.90
CA VAL A 278 -10.30 6.86 -18.87
C VAL A 278 -10.17 5.50 -18.18
N LEU A 279 -10.78 4.49 -18.80
CA LEU A 279 -10.56 3.08 -18.46
C LEU A 279 -9.43 2.53 -19.33
N CYS A 280 -8.38 2.05 -18.69
CA CYS A 280 -7.20 1.48 -19.32
C CYS A 280 -7.02 0.01 -18.91
N LEU A 281 -6.34 -0.73 -19.78
CA LEU A 281 -6.16 -2.18 -19.65
C LEU A 281 -4.69 -2.54 -19.80
N PHE A 282 -4.17 -3.30 -18.84
CA PHE A 282 -2.83 -3.84 -18.87
C PHE A 282 -2.87 -5.37 -18.77
N THR A 283 -2.17 -6.06 -19.68
CA THR A 283 -1.91 -7.49 -19.49
C THR A 283 -0.73 -7.66 -18.53
N LEU A 284 -0.85 -8.53 -17.53
CA LEU A 284 0.25 -8.75 -16.59
C LEU A 284 1.49 -9.35 -17.26
N LYS A 285 1.32 -10.08 -18.37
CA LYS A 285 2.43 -10.51 -19.22
C LYS A 285 3.31 -9.34 -19.68
N LYS A 286 2.74 -8.31 -20.32
CA LYS A 286 3.49 -7.11 -20.75
C LYS A 286 4.14 -6.37 -19.58
N ILE A 287 3.47 -6.27 -18.43
CA ILE A 287 4.06 -5.68 -17.22
C ILE A 287 5.29 -6.51 -16.78
N LYS A 288 5.16 -7.83 -16.69
CA LYS A 288 6.27 -8.73 -16.35
C LYS A 288 7.43 -8.62 -17.33
N ASP A 289 7.14 -8.57 -18.63
CA ASP A 289 8.15 -8.44 -19.68
C ASP A 289 8.91 -7.11 -19.55
N LYS A 290 8.21 -5.99 -19.29
CA LYS A 290 8.84 -4.68 -19.08
C LYS A 290 9.71 -4.63 -17.82
N ILE A 291 9.24 -5.23 -16.72
CA ILE A 291 10.03 -5.35 -15.50
C ILE A 291 11.29 -6.20 -15.76
N LYS A 292 11.13 -7.35 -16.42
CA LYS A 292 12.25 -8.25 -16.76
C LYS A 292 13.28 -7.57 -17.65
N GLU A 293 12.84 -6.88 -18.70
CA GLU A 293 13.69 -6.12 -19.62
C GLU A 293 14.52 -5.08 -18.86
N ARG A 294 13.88 -4.30 -17.98
CA ARG A 294 14.55 -3.28 -17.18
C ARG A 294 15.57 -3.84 -16.20
N ILE A 295 15.23 -4.95 -15.51
CA ILE A 295 16.16 -5.65 -14.63
C ILE A 295 17.35 -6.15 -15.45
N GLN A 296 17.12 -6.85 -16.57
CA GLN A 296 18.19 -7.36 -17.42
C GLN A 296 19.11 -6.25 -17.94
N SER A 297 18.55 -5.08 -18.30
CA SER A 297 19.32 -3.90 -18.68
C SER A 297 20.21 -3.40 -17.54
N CYS A 298 19.67 -3.28 -16.33
CA CYS A 298 20.47 -2.87 -15.17
C CYS A 298 21.58 -3.88 -14.86
N TYR A 299 21.32 -5.18 -14.94
CA TYR A 299 22.35 -6.21 -14.74
C TYR A 299 23.44 -6.22 -15.82
N ARG A 300 23.27 -5.50 -16.94
CA ARG A 300 24.32 -5.23 -17.94
C ARG A 300 25.13 -3.95 -17.64
N GLY A 301 24.86 -3.27 -16.52
CA GLY A 301 25.49 -1.99 -16.16
C GLY A 301 24.92 -0.79 -16.91
N GLU A 302 23.72 -0.90 -17.49
CA GLU A 302 23.12 0.17 -18.28
C GLU A 302 22.33 1.14 -17.39
N GLY A 303 22.86 2.36 -17.23
CA GLY A 303 22.16 3.46 -16.58
C GLY A 303 22.28 3.47 -15.05
N LYS A 304 21.18 3.80 -14.38
CA LYS A 304 21.12 4.00 -12.92
C LYS A 304 19.87 3.32 -12.36
N LEU A 305 19.74 3.17 -11.04
CA LEU A 305 18.54 2.61 -10.41
C LEU A 305 17.29 3.51 -10.57
N SER A 306 17.48 4.84 -10.57
CA SER A 306 16.43 5.85 -10.78
C SER A 306 15.21 5.72 -9.85
N LEU A 307 15.47 5.63 -8.54
CA LEU A 307 14.47 5.60 -7.46
C LEU A 307 14.58 6.87 -6.58
N PRO A 308 14.14 8.05 -7.08
CA PRO A 308 14.56 9.34 -6.53
C PRO A 308 14.09 9.62 -5.10
N TRP A 309 12.97 9.02 -4.68
CA TRP A 309 12.42 9.22 -3.34
C TRP A 309 13.08 8.32 -2.29
N LEU A 310 13.65 7.18 -2.70
CA LEU A 310 14.27 6.21 -1.80
C LEU A 310 15.78 6.41 -1.73
N LEU A 311 16.40 6.77 -2.85
CA LEU A 311 17.85 6.90 -2.97
C LEU A 311 18.23 8.37 -3.03
N ASN A 312 18.83 8.89 -1.95
CA ASN A 312 19.28 10.28 -1.85
C ASN A 312 20.34 10.64 -2.90
N LYS A 313 21.05 9.64 -3.43
CA LYS A 313 21.99 9.76 -4.54
C LYS A 313 21.67 8.67 -5.56
N GLU A 314 21.71 9.02 -6.85
CA GLU A 314 21.53 8.01 -7.88
C GLU A 314 22.69 7.02 -7.87
N LEU A 315 22.37 5.75 -7.70
CA LEU A 315 23.32 4.65 -7.79
C LEU A 315 23.33 4.09 -9.20
N GLY A 316 24.52 3.71 -9.67
CA GLY A 316 24.68 2.99 -10.92
C GLY A 316 23.97 1.66 -10.89
N CYS A 317 23.54 1.23 -12.08
CA CYS A 317 23.58 -0.17 -12.42
C CYS A 317 25.07 -0.58 -12.60
#